data_AF-A0A7X5HZ85-F1
#
_entry.id   AF-A0A7X5HZ85-F1
#
_cell.length_a   1.000
_cell.length_b   1.000
_cell.length_c   1.000
_cell.angle_alpha   90.00
_cell.angle_beta   90.00
_cell.angle_gamma   90.00
#
_symmetry.space_group_name_H-M   'P 1'
#
loop_
_entity.id
_entity.type
_entity.pdbx_description
1 polymer ?
#
loop_
_entity_poly.entity_id
_entity_poly.type
_entity_poly.pdbx_seq_one_letter_code
_entity_poly.pdbx_strand_id
1 'polypeptide(L)'
;MEELKNNHSQKAVNPYTENILKGKIFCGHCDRPLHRMRNPRRKTADRYSFFCLTNTRYERGGCDNGSIFEDEIISVIITSLKAQANILVDKKNMLLCSLSDKRRMENDAAEIKSLKRYIEKNQNFLGGLYESLINNIISAEEYQNMRNDYNNKISSAVKKIHDIEIRQQELKKQYNHYCDLSDAADDIIKNNKLTRGLVEKLIDKIIVYKGKRVEIIFSFNNEFEEVCVNG
;
A
#
# COMPACT_ATOMS: atom_id res chain seq x y z
N MET A 1 -61.63 -9.05 -8.48
CA MET A 1 -60.30 -9.64 -8.15
C MET A 1 -59.18 -9.01 -9.00
N GLU A 2 -59.31 -7.75 -9.40
CA GLU A 2 -58.35 -7.10 -10.31
C GLU A 2 -58.00 -5.66 -9.89
N GLU A 3 -58.38 -5.25 -8.68
CA GLU A 3 -58.12 -3.89 -8.15
C GLU A 3 -57.09 -3.87 -7.00
N LEU A 4 -56.59 -5.03 -6.55
CA LEU A 4 -55.59 -5.10 -5.48
C LEU A 4 -54.13 -5.12 -5.97
N LYS A 5 -53.89 -5.14 -7.29
CA LYS A 5 -52.52 -5.24 -7.85
C LYS A 5 -51.85 -3.91 -8.19
N ASN A 6 -52.56 -2.77 -8.14
CA ASN A 6 -52.03 -1.49 -8.61
C ASN A 6 -51.58 -0.49 -7.52
N ASN A 7 -51.58 -0.86 -6.23
CA ASN A 7 -51.10 0.01 -5.15
C ASN A 7 -49.61 -0.17 -4.77
N HIS A 8 -48.82 -0.88 -5.59
CA HIS A 8 -47.38 -1.06 -5.36
C HIS A 8 -46.49 -0.08 -6.13
N SER A 9 -47.05 0.73 -7.03
CA SER A 9 -46.30 1.71 -7.79
C SER A 9 -46.33 3.07 -7.10
N GLN A 10 -45.16 3.64 -6.80
CA GLN A 10 -44.90 4.97 -6.20
C GLN A 10 -44.78 5.07 -4.66
N LYS A 11 -44.25 4.05 -3.96
CA LYS A 11 -43.55 4.34 -2.70
C LYS A 11 -42.22 5.01 -3.02
N ALA A 12 -42.05 6.28 -2.64
CA ALA A 12 -40.77 6.98 -2.75
C ALA A 12 -39.68 6.17 -2.03
N VAL A 13 -38.79 5.53 -2.79
CA VAL A 13 -37.67 4.77 -2.25
C VAL A 13 -36.62 5.79 -1.82
N ASN A 14 -36.50 6.03 -0.51
CA ASN A 14 -35.44 6.88 0.00
C ASN A 14 -34.10 6.16 -0.25
N PRO A 15 -33.17 6.72 -1.05
CA PRO A 15 -31.94 6.02 -1.42
C PRO A 15 -31.03 5.77 -0.22
N TYR A 16 -30.21 4.74 -0.31
CA TYR A 16 -29.16 4.48 0.68
C TYR A 16 -28.06 5.52 0.54
N THR A 17 -27.45 5.93 1.65
CA THR A 17 -26.21 6.73 1.59
C THR A 17 -25.05 5.84 1.16
N GLU A 18 -24.03 6.45 0.57
CA GLU A 18 -22.82 5.76 0.16
C GLU A 18 -22.19 4.98 1.32
N ASN A 19 -21.84 3.71 1.09
CA ASN A 19 -21.10 2.91 2.05
C ASN A 19 -19.59 3.10 1.82
N ILE A 20 -18.99 4.10 2.48
CA ILE A 20 -17.56 4.41 2.37
C ILE A 20 -16.67 3.30 2.96
N LEU A 21 -17.22 2.40 3.78
CA LEU A 21 -16.50 1.30 4.46
C LEU A 21 -16.74 -0.06 3.79
N LYS A 22 -17.32 -0.07 2.58
CA LYS A 22 -17.63 -1.28 1.83
C LYS A 22 -16.36 -2.10 1.57
N GLY A 23 -16.38 -3.37 1.95
CA GLY A 23 -15.25 -4.29 1.76
C GLY A 23 -14.11 -4.12 2.76
N LYS A 24 -14.24 -3.22 3.75
CA LYS A 24 -13.20 -2.93 4.73
C LYS A 24 -13.54 -3.39 6.15
N ILE A 25 -14.81 -3.69 6.47
CA ILE A 25 -15.23 -4.04 7.84
C ILE A 25 -15.49 -5.54 8.01
N PHE A 26 -14.90 -6.11 9.05
CA PHE A 26 -14.94 -7.53 9.40
C PHE A 26 -15.27 -7.76 10.88
N CYS A 27 -15.82 -8.93 11.15
CA CYS A 27 -16.14 -9.39 12.49
C CYS A 27 -14.90 -9.99 13.17
N GLY A 28 -14.47 -9.48 14.31
CA GLY A 28 -13.30 -10.00 15.05
C GLY A 28 -13.49 -11.35 15.75
N HIS A 29 -14.68 -11.94 15.71
CA HIS A 29 -14.92 -13.29 16.23
C HIS A 29 -14.90 -14.39 15.15
N CYS A 30 -15.36 -14.07 13.93
CA CYS A 30 -15.56 -15.08 12.89
C CYS A 30 -14.99 -14.68 11.53
N ASP A 31 -14.24 -13.57 11.47
CA ASP A 31 -13.57 -12.98 10.31
C ASP A 31 -14.42 -12.68 9.07
N ARG A 32 -15.75 -12.84 9.17
CA ARG A 32 -16.67 -12.56 8.07
C ARG A 32 -16.94 -11.05 7.95
N PRO A 33 -17.22 -10.54 6.73
CA PRO A 33 -17.61 -9.16 6.53
C PRO A 33 -18.86 -8.79 7.35
N LEU A 34 -18.87 -7.60 7.94
CA LEU A 34 -20.08 -7.10 8.61
C LEU A 34 -21.06 -6.52 7.59
N HIS A 35 -22.34 -6.72 7.86
CA HIS A 35 -23.42 -6.23 7.00
C HIS A 35 -23.92 -4.89 7.48
N ARG A 36 -24.06 -3.94 6.55
CA ARG A 36 -24.61 -2.62 6.82
C ARG A 36 -26.14 -2.67 6.81
N MET A 37 -26.76 -2.35 7.93
CA MET A 37 -28.21 -2.23 8.10
C MET A 37 -28.62 -0.78 8.23
N ARG A 38 -29.71 -0.41 7.55
CA ARG A 38 -30.37 0.89 7.72
C ARG A 38 -31.32 0.83 8.91
N ASN A 39 -31.17 1.78 9.82
CA ASN A 39 -32.03 1.99 10.97
C ASN A 39 -32.86 3.26 10.72
N PRO A 40 -34.10 3.11 10.22
CA PRO A 40 -34.93 4.24 9.86
C PRO A 40 -35.33 5.07 11.09
N ARG A 41 -35.30 6.40 10.96
CA ARG A 41 -35.69 7.33 12.04
C ARG A 41 -36.85 8.21 11.59
N ARG A 42 -37.78 8.49 12.51
CA ARG A 42 -39.01 9.25 12.20
C ARG A 42 -38.79 10.75 12.04
N LYS A 43 -37.80 11.32 12.74
CA LYS A 43 -37.61 12.79 12.86
C LYS A 43 -36.27 13.30 12.32
N THR A 44 -35.33 12.39 12.04
CA THR A 44 -33.97 12.73 11.60
C THR A 44 -33.58 11.84 10.44
N ALA A 45 -32.45 12.15 9.79
CA ALA A 45 -31.84 11.24 8.83
C ALA A 45 -31.65 9.84 9.44
N ASP A 46 -31.74 8.84 8.57
CA ASP A 46 -31.56 7.44 8.94
C ASP A 46 -30.12 7.18 9.38
N ARG A 47 -29.96 6.27 10.32
CA ARG A 47 -28.65 5.86 10.81
C ARG A 47 -28.32 4.48 10.27
N TYR A 48 -27.04 4.18 10.13
CA TYR A 48 -26.59 2.86 9.71
C TYR A 48 -25.84 2.17 10.84
N SER A 49 -25.99 0.85 10.91
CA SER A 49 -25.23 -0.01 11.81
C SER A 49 -24.60 -1.17 11.05
N PHE A 50 -23.50 -1.69 11.58
CA PHE A 50 -22.85 -2.89 11.11
C PHE A 50 -23.11 -4.02 12.09
N PHE A 51 -23.43 -5.20 11.58
CA PHE A 51 -23.72 -6.39 12.41
C PHE A 51 -23.28 -7.67 11.69
N CYS A 52 -23.00 -8.70 12.48
CA CYS A 52 -22.56 -9.99 11.96
C CYS A 52 -23.76 -10.86 11.59
N LEU A 53 -23.75 -11.44 10.39
CA LEU A 53 -24.81 -12.36 9.95
C LEU A 53 -24.62 -13.80 10.44
N THR A 54 -23.46 -14.17 11.00
CA THR A 54 -23.17 -15.55 11.42
C THR A 54 -24.25 -16.12 12.34
N ASN A 55 -24.62 -15.37 13.39
CA ASN A 55 -25.63 -15.79 14.35
C ASN A 55 -27.04 -15.94 13.77
N THR A 56 -27.36 -15.19 12.71
CA THR A 56 -28.72 -15.10 12.16
C THR A 56 -28.94 -15.92 10.90
N ARG A 57 -27.89 -16.13 10.09
CA ARG A 57 -27.97 -16.73 8.75
C ARG A 57 -27.23 -18.06 8.62
N TYR A 58 -26.23 -18.31 9.46
CA TYR A 58 -25.32 -19.44 9.28
C TYR A 58 -25.43 -20.44 10.43
N GLU A 59 -25.27 -19.98 11.66
CA GLU A 59 -25.30 -20.84 12.85
C GLU A 59 -25.75 -20.05 14.06
N ARG A 60 -26.88 -20.44 14.67
CA ARG A 60 -27.33 -19.84 15.93
C ARG A 60 -26.30 -20.11 17.02
N GLY A 61 -25.82 -19.05 17.66
CA GLY A 61 -24.73 -19.11 18.63
C GLY A 61 -23.33 -19.05 18.01
N GLY A 62 -23.18 -19.09 16.69
CA GLY A 62 -21.86 -19.10 16.02
C GLY A 62 -21.12 -17.75 16.05
N CYS A 63 -21.77 -16.68 16.52
CA CYS A 63 -21.12 -15.40 16.77
C CYS A 63 -21.95 -14.57 17.74
N ASP A 64 -21.32 -14.00 18.77
CA ASP A 64 -21.95 -13.11 19.74
C ASP A 64 -21.56 -11.64 19.55
N ASN A 65 -20.92 -11.34 18.41
CA ASN A 65 -20.52 -9.99 18.07
C ASN A 65 -21.76 -9.13 17.80
N GLY A 66 -21.96 -8.11 18.64
CA GLY A 66 -23.13 -7.23 18.58
C GLY A 66 -23.13 -6.29 17.36
N SER A 67 -24.07 -5.35 17.36
CA SER A 67 -24.12 -4.28 16.37
C SER A 67 -23.36 -3.04 16.83
N ILE A 68 -22.68 -2.37 15.91
CA ILE A 68 -22.05 -1.07 16.13
C ILE A 68 -22.59 -0.05 15.11
N PHE A 69 -22.69 1.22 15.49
CA PHE A 69 -23.16 2.24 14.56
C PHE A 69 -22.03 2.74 13.65
N GLU A 70 -22.39 3.10 12.41
CA GLU A 70 -21.44 3.57 11.40
C GLU A 70 -20.69 4.85 11.82
N ASP A 71 -21.39 5.81 12.42
CA ASP A 71 -20.81 7.05 12.95
C ASP A 71 -19.85 6.80 14.13
N GLU A 72 -20.13 5.81 14.98
CA GLU A 72 -19.20 5.39 16.03
C GLU A 72 -17.90 4.89 15.41
N ILE A 73 -17.96 4.01 14.40
CA ILE A 73 -16.78 3.52 13.67
C ILE A 73 -16.02 4.68 12.99
N ILE A 74 -16.73 5.56 12.27
CA ILE A 74 -16.10 6.70 11.58
C ILE A 74 -15.39 7.61 12.59
N SER A 75 -15.98 7.86 13.76
CA SER A 75 -15.36 8.69 14.79
C SER A 75 -14.06 8.09 15.35
N VAL A 76 -14.02 6.76 15.52
CA VAL A 76 -12.82 6.04 15.94
C VAL A 76 -11.77 6.11 14.83
N ILE A 77 -12.15 5.89 13.57
CA ILE A 77 -11.25 5.99 12.42
C ILE A 77 -10.58 7.36 12.34
N ILE A 78 -11.36 8.44 12.43
CA ILE A 78 -10.83 9.80 12.34
C ILE A 78 -9.87 10.06 13.52
N THR A 79 -10.24 9.67 14.73
CA THR A 79 -9.38 9.83 15.91
C THR A 79 -8.07 9.06 15.77
N SER A 80 -8.13 7.80 15.33
CA SER A 80 -6.95 6.97 15.11
C SER A 80 -6.07 7.51 13.99
N LEU A 81 -6.63 7.98 12.88
CA LEU A 81 -5.86 8.59 11.79
C LEU A 81 -5.15 9.88 12.22
N LYS A 82 -5.81 10.71 13.03
CA LYS A 82 -5.18 11.91 13.62
C LYS A 82 -3.98 11.55 14.50
N ALA A 83 -4.09 10.48 15.29
CA ALA A 83 -2.98 10.02 16.12
C ALA A 83 -1.80 9.47 15.28
N GLN A 84 -2.11 8.84 14.15
CA GLN A 84 -1.13 8.23 13.24
C GLN A 84 -0.52 9.22 12.23
N ALA A 85 -1.05 10.44 12.11
CA ALA A 85 -0.59 11.42 11.12
C ALA A 85 0.89 11.80 11.26
N ASN A 86 1.40 11.91 12.49
CA ASN A 86 2.81 12.21 12.73
C ASN A 86 3.73 11.12 12.18
N ILE A 87 3.33 9.85 12.26
CA ILE A 87 4.12 8.72 11.74
C ILE A 87 4.27 8.81 10.22
N LEU A 88 3.21 9.22 9.50
CA LEU A 88 3.26 9.46 8.06
C LEU A 88 4.24 10.59 7.70
N VAL A 89 4.20 11.68 8.47
CA VAL A 89 5.10 12.83 8.28
C VAL A 89 6.55 12.44 8.56
N ASP A 90 6.81 11.70 9.63
CA ASP A 90 8.15 11.24 10.01
C ASP A 90 8.75 10.31 8.95
N LYS A 91 7.97 9.34 8.46
CA LYS A 91 8.39 8.46 7.37
C LYS A 91 8.67 9.22 6.08
N LYS A 92 7.81 10.17 5.71
CA LYS A 92 8.03 11.06 4.55
C LYS A 92 9.34 11.83 4.70
N ASN A 93 9.61 12.41 5.87
CA ASN A 93 10.83 13.17 6.14
C ASN A 93 12.08 12.28 6.12
N MET A 94 12.02 11.08 6.68
CA MET A 94 13.12 10.11 6.64
C MET A 94 13.50 9.72 5.20
N LEU A 95 12.49 9.49 4.34
CA LEU A 95 12.68 9.18 2.92
C LEU A 95 13.23 10.39 2.17
N LEU A 96 12.76 11.61 2.48
CA LEU A 96 13.29 12.85 1.92
C LEU A 96 14.77 13.04 2.27
N CYS A 97 15.15 12.85 3.53
CA CYS A 97 16.55 12.89 3.96
C CYS A 97 17.39 11.91 3.15
N SER A 98 16.91 10.68 2.96
CA SER A 98 17.60 9.65 2.17
C SER A 98 17.74 10.01 0.69
N LEU A 99 16.74 10.69 0.09
CA LEU A 99 16.78 11.16 -1.30
C LEU A 99 17.66 12.38 -1.49
N SER A 100 17.76 13.23 -0.46
CA SER A 100 18.52 14.48 -0.47
C SER A 100 19.96 14.32 0.06
N ASP A 101 20.35 13.09 0.42
CA ASP A 101 21.71 12.79 0.87
C ASP A 101 22.70 12.97 -0.29
N LYS A 102 23.27 14.18 -0.34
CA LYS A 102 24.23 14.60 -1.36
C LYS A 102 25.40 13.65 -1.47
N ARG A 103 25.94 13.18 -0.33
CA ARG A 103 27.10 12.28 -0.32
C ARG A 103 26.74 10.96 -0.97
N ARG A 104 25.57 10.40 -0.66
CA ARG A 104 25.07 9.17 -1.29
C ARG A 104 24.84 9.35 -2.79
N MET A 105 24.22 10.46 -3.20
CA MET A 105 23.99 10.77 -4.61
C MET A 105 25.30 10.91 -5.40
N GLU A 106 26.29 11.61 -4.82
CA GLU A 106 27.62 11.78 -5.41
C GLU A 106 28.36 10.44 -5.53
N ASN A 107 28.28 9.60 -4.50
CA ASN A 107 28.86 8.25 -4.52
C ASN A 107 28.22 7.37 -5.59
N ASP A 108 26.89 7.32 -5.65
CA ASP A 108 26.14 6.55 -6.65
C ASP A 108 26.52 7.02 -8.08
N ALA A 109 26.58 8.34 -8.30
CA ALA A 109 26.95 8.92 -9.59
C ALA A 109 28.41 8.61 -9.97
N ALA A 110 29.33 8.68 -9.00
CA ALA A 110 30.74 8.34 -9.21
C ALA A 110 30.91 6.85 -9.52
N GLU A 111 30.19 5.97 -8.82
CA GLU A 111 30.20 4.53 -9.04
C GLU A 111 29.66 4.19 -10.44
N ILE A 112 28.50 4.71 -10.83
CA ILE A 112 27.95 4.53 -12.17
C ILE A 112 28.93 5.01 -13.25
N LYS A 113 29.56 6.17 -13.05
CA LYS A 113 30.57 6.70 -13.99
C LYS A 113 31.77 5.76 -14.10
N SER A 114 32.23 5.19 -12.99
CA SER A 114 33.34 4.24 -12.96
C SER A 114 32.99 2.94 -13.69
N LEU A 115 31.77 2.40 -13.46
CA LEU A 115 31.27 1.19 -14.10
C LEU A 115 31.07 1.39 -15.60
N LYS A 116 30.58 2.54 -16.05
CA LYS A 116 30.45 2.87 -17.47
C LYS A 116 31.81 2.90 -18.17
N ARG A 117 32.81 3.54 -17.57
CA ARG A 117 34.20 3.52 -18.07
C ARG A 117 34.78 2.10 -18.10
N TYR A 118 34.47 1.30 -17.09
CA TYR A 118 34.89 -0.11 -17.06
C TYR A 118 34.25 -0.92 -18.18
N ILE A 119 32.95 -0.74 -18.46
CA ILE A 119 32.25 -1.38 -19.57
C ILE A 119 32.90 -1.00 -20.91
N GLU A 120 33.10 0.30 -21.16
CA GLU A 120 33.72 0.81 -22.38
C GLU A 120 35.12 0.21 -22.59
N LYS A 121 35.94 0.16 -21.53
CA LYS A 121 37.27 -0.46 -21.58
C LYS A 121 37.20 -1.94 -21.99
N ASN A 122 36.29 -2.72 -21.40
CA ASN A 122 36.13 -4.14 -21.74
C ASN A 122 35.55 -4.34 -23.16
N GLN A 123 34.70 -3.43 -23.63
CA GLN A 123 34.21 -3.45 -25.01
C GLN A 123 35.34 -3.18 -26.02
N ASN A 124 36.22 -2.22 -25.72
CA ASN A 124 37.41 -1.95 -26.54
C ASN A 124 38.36 -3.16 -26.57
N PHE A 125 38.53 -3.86 -25.44
CA PHE A 125 39.31 -5.09 -25.41
C PHE A 125 38.69 -6.22 -26.24
N LEU A 126 37.36 -6.36 -26.24
CA LEU A 126 36.68 -7.31 -27.13
C LEU A 126 36.92 -7.01 -28.61
N GLY A 127 36.97 -5.72 -28.99
CA GLY A 127 37.32 -5.29 -30.34
C GLY A 127 38.74 -5.72 -30.73
N GLY A 128 39.74 -5.40 -29.91
CA GLY A 128 41.13 -5.80 -30.16
C GLY A 128 41.36 -7.32 -30.10
N LEU A 129 40.56 -8.04 -29.30
CA LEU A 129 40.60 -9.51 -29.25
C LEU A 129 40.18 -10.12 -30.59
N TYR A 130 39.19 -9.53 -31.27
CA TYR A 130 38.76 -9.97 -32.59
C TYR A 130 39.82 -9.71 -33.67
N GLU A 131 40.49 -8.56 -33.63
CA GLU A 131 41.62 -8.26 -34.51
C GLU A 131 42.78 -9.26 -34.32
N SER A 132 43.08 -9.61 -33.06
CA SER A 132 44.13 -10.58 -32.73
C SER A 132 43.83 -11.98 -33.27
N LEU A 133 42.55 -12.38 -33.28
CA LEU A 133 42.11 -13.64 -33.91
C LEU A 133 42.30 -13.61 -35.43
N ILE A 134 41.90 -12.53 -36.11
CA ILE A 134 42.05 -12.41 -37.57
C ILE A 134 43.53 -12.46 -37.99
N ASN A 135 44.40 -11.83 -37.19
CA ASN A 135 45.84 -11.84 -37.41
C ASN A 135 46.52 -13.16 -36.98
N ASN A 136 45.75 -14.18 -36.57
CA ASN A 136 46.23 -15.47 -36.08
C ASN A 136 47.23 -15.38 -34.91
N ILE A 137 47.11 -14.32 -34.09
CA ILE A 137 47.95 -14.12 -32.89
C ILE A 137 47.47 -15.04 -31.75
N ILE A 138 46.17 -15.32 -31.71
CA ILE A 138 45.51 -16.21 -30.73
C ILE A 138 44.69 -17.26 -31.46
N SER A 139 44.49 -18.41 -30.80
CA SER A 139 43.61 -19.47 -31.28
C SER A 139 42.13 -19.14 -31.08
N ALA A 140 41.27 -19.86 -31.79
CA ALA A 140 39.81 -19.74 -31.63
C ALA A 140 39.33 -20.12 -30.21
N GLU A 141 40.01 -21.08 -29.55
CA GLU A 141 39.68 -21.49 -28.18
C GLU A 141 40.04 -20.40 -27.17
N GLU A 142 41.24 -19.82 -27.28
CA GLU A 142 41.66 -18.69 -26.45
C GLU A 142 40.74 -17.48 -26.63
N TYR A 143 40.37 -17.18 -27.88
CA TYR A 143 39.40 -16.13 -28.19
C TYR A 143 38.07 -16.35 -27.46
N GLN A 144 37.49 -17.56 -27.53
CA GLN A 144 36.21 -17.85 -26.89
C GLN A 144 36.28 -17.69 -25.36
N ASN A 145 37.34 -18.22 -24.74
CA ASN A 145 37.53 -18.11 -23.29
C ASN A 145 37.64 -16.64 -22.85
N MET A 146 38.52 -15.87 -23.49
CA MET A 146 38.70 -14.44 -23.16
C MET A 146 37.44 -13.62 -23.45
N ARG A 147 36.74 -13.91 -24.56
CA ARG A 147 35.48 -13.26 -24.91
C ARG A 147 34.42 -13.48 -23.83
N ASN A 148 34.28 -14.71 -23.36
CA ASN A 148 33.32 -15.05 -22.31
C ASN A 148 33.65 -14.30 -21.00
N ASP A 149 34.92 -14.23 -20.62
CA ASP A 149 35.35 -13.49 -19.43
C ASP A 149 35.02 -11.99 -19.52
N TYR A 150 35.30 -11.35 -20.65
CA TYR A 150 34.98 -9.93 -20.86
C TYR A 150 33.47 -9.68 -20.89
N ASN A 151 32.69 -10.55 -21.53
CA ASN A 151 31.24 -10.46 -21.52
C ASN A 151 30.66 -10.62 -20.10
N ASN A 152 31.21 -11.54 -19.30
CA ASN A 152 30.80 -11.72 -17.91
C ASN A 152 31.10 -10.48 -17.06
N LYS A 153 32.27 -9.85 -17.26
CA LYS A 153 32.64 -8.58 -16.61
C LYS A 153 31.69 -7.45 -16.98
N ILE A 154 31.38 -7.30 -18.27
CA ILE A 154 30.42 -6.30 -18.77
C ILE A 154 29.03 -6.55 -18.19
N SER A 155 28.52 -7.77 -18.27
CA SER A 155 27.20 -8.14 -17.74
C SER A 155 27.09 -7.83 -16.25
N SER A 156 28.10 -8.17 -15.47
CA SER A 156 28.14 -7.90 -14.03
C SER A 156 28.15 -6.39 -13.73
N ALA A 157 28.91 -5.60 -14.49
CA ALA A 157 28.93 -4.14 -14.34
C ALA A 157 27.59 -3.50 -14.72
N VAL A 158 26.94 -3.98 -15.79
CA VAL A 158 25.60 -3.53 -16.21
C VAL A 158 24.56 -3.84 -15.14
N LYS A 159 24.58 -5.05 -14.56
CA LYS A 159 23.68 -5.43 -13.46
C LYS A 159 23.84 -4.49 -12.25
N LYS A 160 25.08 -4.18 -11.85
CA LYS A 160 25.32 -3.25 -10.74
C LYS A 160 24.77 -1.84 -11.01
N ILE A 161 24.95 -1.31 -12.23
CA ILE A 161 24.34 -0.02 -12.60
C ILE A 161 22.83 -0.09 -12.44
N HIS A 162 22.21 -1.16 -12.95
CA HIS A 162 20.77 -1.36 -12.87
C HIS A 162 20.27 -1.46 -11.41
N ASP A 163 21.00 -2.16 -10.54
CA ASP A 163 20.65 -2.28 -9.12
C ASP A 163 20.67 -0.92 -8.41
N ILE A 164 21.66 -0.07 -8.71
CA ILE A 164 21.74 1.30 -8.18
C ILE A 164 20.53 2.12 -8.66
N GLU A 165 20.20 2.04 -9.95
CA GLU A 165 19.07 2.76 -10.54
C GLU A 165 17.72 2.29 -9.97
N ILE A 166 17.50 0.98 -9.82
CA ILE A 166 16.31 0.41 -9.18
C ILE A 166 16.18 0.93 -7.76
N ARG A 167 17.26 0.88 -6.97
CA ARG A 167 17.26 1.35 -5.58
C ARG A 167 16.84 2.82 -5.48
N GLN A 168 17.35 3.67 -6.37
CA GLN A 168 16.98 5.09 -6.41
C GLN A 168 15.51 5.29 -6.81
N GLN A 169 15.03 4.53 -7.79
CA GLN A 169 13.63 4.58 -8.21
C GLN A 169 12.68 4.11 -7.11
N GLU A 170 13.02 3.03 -6.41
CA GLU A 170 12.21 2.48 -5.32
C GLU A 170 12.11 3.47 -4.16
N LEU A 171 13.23 4.08 -3.77
CA LEU A 171 13.23 5.12 -2.74
C LEU A 171 12.32 6.30 -3.11
N LYS A 172 12.34 6.72 -4.39
CA LYS A 172 11.46 7.79 -4.90
C LYS A 172 9.99 7.38 -4.92
N LYS A 173 9.68 6.14 -5.31
CA LYS A 173 8.31 5.60 -5.26
C LYS A 173 7.78 5.59 -3.84
N GLN A 174 8.58 5.11 -2.87
CA GLN A 174 8.22 5.11 -1.46
C GLN A 174 7.97 6.53 -0.95
N TYR A 175 8.85 7.48 -1.27
CA TYR A 175 8.65 8.89 -0.89
C TYR A 175 7.33 9.45 -1.43
N ASN A 176 7.05 9.27 -2.71
CA ASN A 176 5.81 9.73 -3.32
C ASN A 176 4.58 9.07 -2.68
N HIS A 177 4.65 7.77 -2.39
CA HIS A 177 3.59 7.07 -1.70
C HIS A 177 3.28 7.66 -0.31
N TYR A 178 4.32 7.97 0.48
CA TYR A 178 4.13 8.61 1.79
C TYR A 178 3.70 10.08 1.70
N CYS A 179 4.04 10.81 0.63
CA CYS A 179 3.44 12.10 0.34
C CYS A 179 1.92 11.97 0.13
N ASP A 180 1.49 11.05 -0.73
CA ASP A 180 0.07 10.83 -1.03
C ASP A 180 -0.74 10.43 0.22
N LEU A 181 -0.15 9.62 1.11
CA LEU A 181 -0.77 9.22 2.37
C LEU A 181 -0.82 10.38 3.38
N SER A 182 0.27 11.15 3.50
CA SER A 182 0.34 12.34 4.36
C SER A 182 -0.72 13.37 3.95
N ASP A 183 -0.87 13.64 2.65
CA ASP A 183 -1.86 14.58 2.14
C ASP A 183 -3.28 14.10 2.40
N ALA A 184 -3.54 12.80 2.22
CA ALA A 184 -4.82 12.19 2.54
C ALA A 184 -5.16 12.29 4.05
N ALA A 185 -4.17 12.13 4.94
CA ALA A 185 -4.37 12.31 6.37
C ALA A 185 -4.64 13.79 6.74
N ASP A 186 -3.91 14.72 6.12
CA ASP A 186 -4.11 16.17 6.31
C ASP A 186 -5.51 16.63 5.89
N ASP A 187 -6.04 16.07 4.80
CA ASP A 187 -7.41 16.34 4.35
C ASP A 187 -8.46 15.94 5.41
N ILE A 188 -8.23 14.82 6.11
CA ILE A 188 -9.10 14.35 7.20
C ILE A 188 -8.95 15.25 8.42
N ILE A 189 -7.73 15.66 8.76
CA ILE A 189 -7.47 16.57 9.89
C ILE A 189 -8.21 17.90 9.69
N LYS A 190 -8.12 18.48 8.48
CA LYS A 190 -8.71 19.77 8.14
C LYS A 190 -10.24 19.71 8.04
N ASN A 191 -10.77 18.69 7.34
CA ASN A 191 -12.20 18.65 7.01
C ASN A 191 -13.04 17.82 7.99
N ASN A 192 -12.41 17.03 8.86
CA ASN A 192 -13.03 16.10 9.80
C ASN A 192 -14.07 15.18 9.11
N LYS A 193 -13.81 14.81 7.85
CA LYS A 193 -14.69 14.00 7.01
C LYS A 193 -13.90 12.89 6.35
N LEU A 194 -14.51 11.71 6.35
CA LEU A 194 -13.96 10.51 5.72
C LEU A 194 -14.72 10.27 4.41
N THR A 195 -13.99 10.11 3.30
CA THR A 195 -14.55 9.76 2.00
C THR A 195 -14.12 8.35 1.62
N ARG A 196 -14.83 7.73 0.66
CA ARG A 196 -14.47 6.41 0.18
C ARG A 196 -13.02 6.32 -0.35
N GLY A 197 -12.59 7.33 -1.12
CA GLY A 197 -11.23 7.37 -1.64
C GLY A 197 -10.16 7.45 -0.53
N LEU A 198 -10.45 8.17 0.56
CA LEU A 198 -9.55 8.24 1.72
C LEU A 198 -9.50 6.91 2.48
N VAL A 199 -10.65 6.23 2.63
CA VAL A 199 -10.71 4.88 3.23
C VAL A 199 -9.90 3.88 2.41
N GLU A 200 -10.08 3.88 1.09
CA GLU A 200 -9.36 2.96 0.19
C GLU A 200 -7.84 3.19 0.22
N LYS A 201 -7.40 4.45 0.39
CA LYS A 201 -5.98 4.79 0.49
C LYS A 201 -5.36 4.47 1.84
N LEU A 202 -6.03 4.79 2.95
CA LEU A 202 -5.43 4.80 4.29
C LEU A 202 -5.71 3.53 5.10
N ILE A 203 -6.78 2.79 4.78
CA ILE A 203 -7.26 1.70 5.62
C ILE A 203 -7.25 0.39 4.83
N ASP A 204 -6.57 -0.61 5.36
CA ASP A 204 -6.60 -1.95 4.80
C ASP A 204 -7.81 -2.74 5.31
N LYS A 205 -7.96 -2.82 6.65
CA LYS A 205 -9.01 -3.62 7.31
C LYS A 205 -9.49 -2.95 8.59
N ILE A 206 -10.77 -3.10 8.89
CA ILE A 206 -11.42 -2.67 10.14
C ILE A 206 -12.00 -3.91 10.78
N ILE A 207 -11.60 -4.22 12.00
CA ILE A 207 -12.05 -5.38 12.76
C ILE A 207 -12.86 -4.90 13.95
N VAL A 208 -14.12 -5.33 14.03
CA VAL A 208 -15.02 -4.99 15.14
C VAL A 208 -15.19 -6.20 16.02
N TYR A 209 -14.85 -6.06 17.29
CA TYR A 209 -15.00 -7.09 18.32
C TYR A 209 -16.21 -6.83 19.23
N LYS A 210 -16.53 -7.86 20.02
CA LYS A 210 -17.54 -7.77 21.07
C LYS A 210 -17.24 -6.59 22.01
N GLY A 211 -18.29 -5.93 22.48
CA GLY A 211 -18.15 -4.73 23.34
C GLY A 211 -17.79 -3.46 22.59
N LYS A 212 -18.00 -3.42 21.25
CA LYS A 212 -17.73 -2.26 20.38
C LYS A 212 -16.25 -1.85 20.32
N ARG A 213 -15.32 -2.74 20.64
CA ARG A 213 -13.89 -2.52 20.41
C ARG A 213 -13.62 -2.57 18.90
N VAL A 214 -13.00 -1.53 18.36
CA VAL A 214 -12.66 -1.42 16.94
C VAL A 214 -11.14 -1.39 16.81
N GLU A 215 -10.62 -2.27 15.97
CA GLU A 215 -9.22 -2.30 15.56
C GLU A 215 -9.14 -1.90 14.09
N ILE A 216 -8.16 -1.07 13.76
CA ILE A 216 -7.97 -0.52 12.42
C ILE A 216 -6.58 -0.90 11.96
N ILE A 217 -6.53 -1.67 10.87
CA ILE A 217 -5.30 -2.00 10.16
C ILE A 217 -5.16 -0.98 9.04
N PHE A 218 -4.15 -0.13 9.15
CA PHE A 218 -3.82 0.87 8.15
C PHE A 218 -3.09 0.24 6.98
N SER A 219 -3.22 0.85 5.80
CA SER A 219 -2.49 0.43 4.58
C SER A 219 -1.00 0.74 4.66
N PHE A 220 -0.61 1.61 5.59
CA PHE A 220 0.76 1.93 5.92
C PHE A 220 1.15 1.24 7.21
N ASN A 221 2.35 0.65 7.22
CA ASN A 221 2.81 -0.09 8.37
C ASN A 221 3.04 0.83 9.57
N ASN A 222 2.48 0.38 10.69
CA ASN A 222 2.96 0.70 12.02
C ASN A 222 4.20 -0.19 12.29
N GLU A 223 5.37 0.15 11.72
CA GLU A 223 6.65 -0.58 11.99
C GLU A 223 7.14 -0.41 13.44
N PHE A 224 6.25 -0.08 14.39
CA PHE A 224 6.56 0.25 15.77
C PHE A 224 5.84 -0.62 16.82
N GLU A 225 5.19 -1.72 16.43
CA GLU A 225 4.53 -2.64 17.38
C GLU A 225 5.18 -4.03 17.52
N GLU A 226 6.49 -4.14 17.26
CA GLU A 226 7.31 -5.29 17.66
C GLU A 226 8.55 -4.86 18.48
N VAL A 227 8.37 -3.97 19.46
CA VAL A 227 9.31 -3.89 20.60
C VAL A 227 8.52 -3.61 21.88
N CYS A 228 7.90 -4.66 22.43
CA CYS A 228 7.52 -4.72 23.83
C CYS A 228 7.79 -6.13 24.39
N VAL A 229 9.05 -6.32 24.80
CA VAL A 229 9.50 -7.01 26.01
C VAL A 229 8.87 -8.38 26.33
N ASN A 230 9.57 -9.44 25.96
CA ASN A 230 9.66 -10.61 26.84
C ASN A 230 10.52 -10.19 28.03
N GLY A 231 9.87 -9.96 29.18
CA GLY A 231 10.50 -9.89 30.50
C GLY A 231 10.10 -11.12 31.31
#